data_AF-A0A4Q3Y163-F1
#
_entry.id   AF-A0A4Q3Y163-F1
#
_cell.length_a   1.000
_cell.length_b   1.000
_cell.length_c   1.000
_cell.angle_alpha   90.00
_cell.angle_beta   90.00
_cell.angle_gamma   90.00
#
_symmetry.space_group_name_H-M   'P 1'
#
loop_
_entity.id
_entity.type
_entity.pdbx_description
1 polymer ?
#
loop_
_entity_poly.entity_id
_entity_poly.type
_entity_poly.pdbx_seq_one_letter_code
_entity_poly.pdbx_strand_id
1 'polypeptide(L)'
;MNAESPNNNTLPVPPSSSKGGANDTPAERYAAFLDYAFSPETHRRRYALTVSMLVLGIALGSGSFYLANSWHPTAWAGTVAGILIAARAMTLMHGMVRRAQLYGRRKQVARKGELVTAYVVHCPTDLLRPGQEHALPCRVVFSFQPEVCDDMRYMRYIATHVAELKDKLPRGDMDKQYIAALASEPQTKKSRRYLLPLSFTDGSAIYLADLLVSRAHLPGGYLHTDALPCLAEPGATGGIEMMPEWLLDPKKPIPITTDPLPPITDDAPLGLG
;
A
#
# COMPACT_ATOMS: atom_id res chain seq x y z
N MET A 1 -25.36 0.12 30.00
CA MET A 1 -25.83 0.27 28.60
C MET A 1 -24.60 0.50 27.75
N ASN A 2 -24.06 -0.55 27.14
CA ASN A 2 -22.93 -0.42 26.21
C ASN A 2 -23.51 -0.03 24.86
N ALA A 3 -23.19 1.18 24.40
CA ALA A 3 -23.52 1.59 23.05
C ALA A 3 -22.72 0.71 22.08
N GLU A 4 -23.41 -0.21 21.40
CA GLU A 4 -22.88 -0.87 20.21
C GLU A 4 -22.57 0.22 19.18
N SER A 5 -21.28 0.54 19.04
CA SER A 5 -20.80 1.38 17.95
C SER A 5 -21.11 0.64 16.65
N PRO A 6 -21.79 1.26 15.67
CA PRO A 6 -22.16 0.59 14.43
C PRO A 6 -20.90 0.05 13.76
N ASN A 7 -20.87 -1.27 13.58
CA ASN A 7 -19.76 -2.03 13.03
C ASN A 7 -19.64 -1.75 11.51
N ASN A 8 -19.12 -0.57 11.16
CA ASN A 8 -19.24 0.05 9.83
C ASN A 8 -18.12 -0.38 8.86
N ASN A 9 -17.74 -1.63 8.95
CA ASN A 9 -16.42 -2.06 8.51
C ASN A 9 -16.45 -3.31 7.64
N THR A 10 -17.64 -3.64 7.13
CA THR A 10 -17.76 -4.36 5.87
C THR A 10 -16.94 -3.59 4.83
N LEU A 11 -16.04 -4.28 4.11
CA LEU A 11 -15.43 -3.70 2.90
C LEU A 11 -16.59 -3.14 2.08
N PRO A 12 -16.59 -1.84 1.82
CA PRO A 12 -17.71 -1.26 1.14
C PRO A 12 -17.67 -1.92 -0.25
N VAL A 13 -18.70 -2.70 -0.56
CA VAL A 13 -18.83 -3.32 -1.87
C VAL A 13 -18.97 -2.14 -2.81
N PRO A 14 -18.05 -1.95 -3.78
CA PRO A 14 -18.23 -0.87 -4.73
C PRO A 14 -19.64 -1.03 -5.29
N PRO A 15 -20.49 0.01 -5.23
CA PRO A 15 -21.86 -0.09 -5.71
C PRO A 15 -21.72 -0.68 -7.09
N SER A 16 -22.36 -1.84 -7.33
CA SER A 16 -22.27 -2.55 -8.62
C SER A 16 -22.51 -1.48 -9.66
N SER A 17 -21.43 -1.01 -10.29
CA SER A 17 -21.54 0.24 -11.02
C SER A 17 -22.56 -0.09 -12.09
N SER A 18 -23.63 0.69 -12.21
CA SER A 18 -24.73 0.36 -13.12
C SER A 18 -24.30 0.37 -14.60
N LYS A 19 -22.99 0.56 -14.85
CA LYS A 19 -22.30 0.47 -16.13
C LYS A 19 -21.13 -0.52 -16.15
N GLY A 20 -20.84 -1.20 -15.05
CA GLY A 20 -19.75 -2.17 -14.96
C GLY A 20 -20.15 -3.45 -15.68
N GLY A 21 -20.01 -3.44 -17.00
CA GLY A 21 -20.32 -4.59 -17.82
C GLY A 21 -19.37 -5.73 -17.49
N ALA A 22 -19.78 -6.96 -17.78
CA ALA A 22 -18.89 -8.12 -17.71
C ALA A 22 -17.59 -7.98 -18.55
N ASN A 23 -17.50 -6.92 -19.36
CA ASN A 23 -16.39 -6.61 -20.26
C ASN A 23 -15.35 -5.65 -19.66
N ASP A 24 -15.55 -5.11 -18.45
CA ASP A 24 -14.58 -4.22 -17.83
C ASP A 24 -13.26 -4.96 -17.58
N THR A 25 -12.15 -4.32 -17.97
CA THR A 25 -10.81 -4.87 -17.72
C THR A 25 -10.51 -4.88 -16.21
N PRO A 26 -9.67 -5.81 -15.72
CA PRO A 26 -9.26 -5.83 -14.31
C PRO A 26 -8.69 -4.47 -13.83
N ALA A 27 -7.96 -3.78 -14.70
CA ALA A 27 -7.40 -2.45 -14.45
C ALA A 27 -8.48 -1.38 -14.21
N GLU A 28 -9.53 -1.35 -15.04
CA GLU A 28 -10.68 -0.44 -14.87
C GLU A 28 -11.46 -0.74 -13.59
N ARG A 29 -11.69 -2.02 -13.28
CA ARG A 29 -12.33 -2.43 -12.03
C ARG A 29 -11.50 -1.98 -10.83
N TYR A 30 -10.17 -2.04 -10.90
CA TYR A 30 -9.29 -1.57 -9.83
C TYR A 30 -9.31 -0.06 -9.69
N ALA A 31 -9.30 0.68 -10.80
CA ALA A 31 -9.45 2.14 -10.77
C ALA A 31 -10.79 2.55 -10.14
N ALA A 32 -11.89 1.87 -10.48
CA ALA A 32 -13.20 2.12 -9.89
C ALA A 32 -13.23 1.79 -8.38
N PHE A 33 -12.59 0.68 -7.97
CA PHE A 33 -12.41 0.34 -6.57
C PHE A 33 -11.64 1.44 -5.81
N LEU A 34 -10.54 1.94 -6.38
CA LEU A 34 -9.77 3.02 -5.76
C LEU A 34 -10.61 4.31 -5.63
N ASP A 35 -11.37 4.68 -6.67
CA ASP A 35 -12.23 5.88 -6.63
C ASP A 35 -13.31 5.78 -5.56
N TYR A 36 -13.83 4.58 -5.33
CA TYR A 36 -14.79 4.30 -4.28
C TYR A 36 -14.15 4.29 -2.88
N ALA A 37 -13.06 3.53 -2.69
CA ALA A 37 -12.34 3.42 -1.42
C ALA A 37 -11.78 4.77 -0.94
N PHE A 38 -11.42 5.65 -1.87
CA PHE A 38 -10.87 6.98 -1.60
C PHE A 38 -11.81 8.11 -2.04
N SER A 39 -13.12 7.94 -1.84
CA SER A 39 -14.13 8.91 -2.30
C SER A 39 -13.77 10.36 -1.88
N PRO A 40 -13.90 11.35 -2.79
CA PRO A 40 -13.58 12.74 -2.48
C PRO A 40 -14.41 13.30 -1.32
N GLU A 41 -15.63 12.80 -1.12
CA GLU A 41 -16.55 13.31 -0.10
C GLU A 41 -16.07 12.99 1.32
N THR A 42 -15.64 11.74 1.56
CA THR A 42 -15.09 11.34 2.87
C THR A 42 -13.79 12.08 3.16
N HIS A 43 -12.96 12.30 2.14
CA HIS A 43 -11.75 13.11 2.24
C HIS A 43 -12.04 14.58 2.55
N ARG A 44 -13.03 15.19 1.87
CA ARG A 44 -13.39 16.60 2.06
C ARG A 44 -13.88 16.89 3.48
N ARG A 45 -14.71 16.00 4.05
CA ARG A 45 -15.18 16.14 5.45
C ARG A 45 -14.02 16.08 6.45
N ARG A 46 -13.14 15.08 6.34
CA ARG A 46 -11.97 14.94 7.23
C ARG A 46 -10.99 16.10 7.09
N TYR A 47 -10.76 16.55 5.86
CA TYR A 47 -9.92 17.72 5.60
C TYR A 47 -10.50 18.98 6.23
N ALA A 48 -11.79 19.26 6.03
CA ALA A 48 -12.46 20.39 6.64
C ALA A 48 -12.36 20.36 8.17
N LEU A 49 -12.65 19.22 8.81
CA LEU A 49 -12.51 19.06 10.26
C LEU A 49 -11.07 19.32 10.75
N THR A 50 -10.07 18.79 10.04
CA THR A 50 -8.65 18.96 10.42
C THR A 50 -8.21 20.41 10.27
N VAL A 51 -8.63 21.09 9.21
CA VAL A 51 -8.37 22.52 9.01
C VAL A 51 -9.06 23.35 10.10
N SER A 52 -10.32 23.05 10.43
CA SER A 52 -11.03 23.72 11.53
C SER A 52 -10.31 23.52 12.87
N MET A 53 -9.83 22.31 13.17
CA MET A 53 -9.02 22.05 14.37
C MET A 53 -7.73 22.87 14.39
N LEU A 54 -7.02 22.95 13.26
CA LEU A 54 -5.79 23.73 13.15
C LEU A 54 -6.05 25.22 13.42
N VAL A 55 -7.07 25.79 12.78
CA VAL A 55 -7.46 27.20 12.95
C VAL A 55 -7.87 27.46 14.40
N LEU A 56 -8.68 26.58 15.00
CA LEU A 56 -9.09 26.68 16.40
C LEU A 56 -7.90 26.61 17.36
N GLY A 57 -6.96 25.68 17.13
CA GLY A 57 -5.75 25.56 17.92
C GLY A 57 -4.87 26.82 17.86
N ILE A 58 -4.70 27.40 16.67
CA ILE A 58 -3.96 28.66 16.49
C ILE A 58 -4.68 29.82 17.18
N ALA A 59 -6.00 29.94 17.02
CA ALA A 59 -6.78 31.03 17.63
C ALA A 59 -6.80 30.96 19.16
N LEU A 60 -6.98 29.76 19.74
CA LEU A 60 -6.90 29.54 21.18
C LEU A 60 -5.50 29.82 21.70
N GLY A 61 -4.47 29.36 20.97
CA GLY A 61 -3.08 29.56 21.32
C GLY A 61 -2.69 31.03 21.35
N SER A 62 -3.01 31.77 20.28
CA SER A 62 -2.69 33.20 20.18
C SER A 62 -3.51 34.03 21.16
N GLY A 63 -4.82 33.82 21.26
CA GLY A 63 -5.69 34.54 22.18
C GLY A 63 -5.27 34.37 23.64
N SER A 64 -4.95 33.14 24.04
CA SER A 64 -4.47 32.85 25.40
C SER A 64 -3.09 33.43 25.67
N PHE A 65 -2.20 33.43 24.67
CA PHE A 65 -0.89 34.06 24.78
C PHE A 65 -1.00 35.58 24.99
N TYR A 66 -1.90 36.25 24.27
CA TYR A 66 -2.19 37.66 24.47
C TYR A 66 -2.70 37.95 25.90
N LEU A 67 -3.55 37.08 26.46
CA LEU A 67 -4.06 37.20 27.84
C LEU A 67 -3.03 36.80 28.91
N ALA A 68 -2.07 35.92 28.60
CA ALA A 68 -1.01 35.57 29.54
C ALA A 68 -0.10 36.76 29.82
N ASN A 69 0.05 37.64 28.82
CA ASN A 69 0.80 38.88 28.96
C ASN A 69 0.15 39.87 29.96
N SER A 70 -1.14 39.70 30.28
CA SER A 70 -1.83 40.46 31.34
C SER A 70 -1.82 39.75 32.72
N TRP A 71 -0.86 38.83 32.95
CA TRP A 71 -0.56 38.20 34.24
C TRP A 71 -1.63 37.26 34.80
N HIS A 72 -2.55 36.75 33.97
CA HIS A 72 -3.47 35.69 34.41
C HIS A 72 -2.83 34.30 34.28
N PRO A 73 -2.58 33.57 35.39
CA PRO A 73 -1.90 32.27 35.36
C PRO A 73 -2.67 31.19 34.58
N THR A 74 -4.00 31.30 34.48
CA THR A 74 -4.85 30.38 33.73
C THR A 74 -4.68 30.49 32.21
N ALA A 75 -4.18 31.63 31.71
CA ALA A 75 -4.00 31.85 30.29
C ALA A 75 -2.89 30.96 29.68
N TRP A 76 -1.88 30.57 30.47
CA TRP A 76 -0.85 29.63 30.01
C TRP A 76 -1.41 28.26 29.64
N ALA A 77 -2.45 27.78 30.35
CA ALA A 77 -3.09 26.51 30.04
C ALA A 77 -3.77 26.54 28.65
N GLY A 78 -4.40 27.66 28.29
CA GLY A 78 -5.02 27.85 26.97
C GLY A 78 -4.00 27.84 25.82
N THR A 79 -2.82 28.44 26.05
CA THR A 79 -1.73 28.43 25.07
C THR A 79 -1.22 27.01 24.80
N VAL A 80 -0.97 26.24 25.86
CA VAL A 80 -0.53 24.84 25.74
C VAL A 80 -1.58 24.00 25.03
N ALA A 81 -2.86 24.14 25.39
CA ALA A 81 -3.95 23.44 24.73
C ALA A 81 -4.03 23.77 23.23
N GLY A 82 -3.93 25.06 22.88
CA GLY A 82 -3.92 25.52 21.49
C GLY A 82 -2.78 24.91 20.66
N ILE A 83 -1.56 24.88 21.23
CA ILE A 83 -0.38 24.26 20.60
C ILE A 83 -0.59 22.77 20.36
N LEU A 84 -1.09 22.02 21.37
CA LEU A 84 -1.33 20.58 21.24
C LEU A 84 -2.39 20.27 20.17
N ILE A 85 -3.47 21.05 20.11
CA ILE A 85 -4.50 20.91 19.07
C ILE A 85 -3.91 21.17 17.67
N ALA A 86 -3.13 22.25 17.52
CA ALA A 86 -2.50 22.60 16.25
C ALA A 86 -1.49 21.53 15.79
N ALA A 87 -0.65 21.03 16.71
CA ALA A 87 0.28 19.94 16.45
C ALA A 87 -0.45 18.67 16.01
N ARG A 88 -1.53 18.29 16.70
CA ARG A 88 -2.36 17.15 16.30
C ARG A 88 -2.96 17.33 14.90
N ALA A 89 -3.52 18.51 14.60
CA ALA A 89 -4.06 18.80 13.27
C ALA A 89 -3.00 18.73 12.18
N MET A 90 -1.78 19.21 12.44
CA MET A 90 -0.65 19.08 11.51
C MET A 90 -0.30 17.60 11.26
N THR A 91 -0.22 16.74 12.28
CA THR A 91 0.07 15.31 12.08
C THR A 91 -0.98 14.63 11.19
N LEU A 92 -2.27 14.93 11.41
CA LEU A 92 -3.37 14.42 10.59
C LEU A 92 -3.29 14.92 9.14
N MET A 93 -2.94 16.20 8.94
CA MET A 93 -2.80 16.79 7.61
C MET A 93 -1.66 16.14 6.81
N HIS A 94 -0.50 15.89 7.43
CA HIS A 94 0.59 15.17 6.78
C HIS A 94 0.18 13.75 6.37
N GLY A 95 -0.57 13.04 7.21
CA GLY A 95 -1.14 11.73 6.87
C GLY A 95 -2.08 11.80 5.67
N MET A 96 -2.95 12.81 5.60
CA MET A 96 -3.86 13.01 4.47
C MET A 96 -3.13 13.31 3.15
N VAL A 97 -2.10 14.17 3.18
CA VAL A 97 -1.28 14.48 1.99
C VAL A 97 -0.57 13.22 1.48
N ARG A 98 0.03 12.43 2.39
CA ARG A 98 0.66 11.15 2.03
C ARG A 98 -0.35 10.19 1.40
N ARG A 99 -1.57 10.09 1.95
CA ARG A 99 -2.64 9.25 1.37
C ARG A 99 -3.07 9.72 -0.01
N ALA A 100 -3.23 11.03 -0.20
CA ALA A 100 -3.57 11.59 -1.51
C ALA A 100 -2.48 11.28 -2.56
N GLN A 101 -1.21 11.37 -2.18
CA GLN A 101 -0.08 10.99 -3.04
C GLN A 101 -0.09 9.48 -3.36
N LEU A 102 -0.31 8.62 -2.36
CA LEU A 102 -0.39 7.16 -2.56
C LEU A 102 -1.57 6.79 -3.45
N TYR A 103 -2.73 7.40 -3.26
CA TYR A 103 -3.90 7.20 -4.11
C TYR A 103 -3.63 7.66 -5.55
N GLY A 104 -3.04 8.85 -5.73
CA GLY A 104 -2.66 9.35 -7.06
C GLY A 104 -1.73 8.38 -7.79
N ARG A 105 -0.73 7.84 -7.08
CA ARG A 105 0.19 6.83 -7.62
C ARG A 105 -0.51 5.53 -7.99
N ARG A 106 -1.32 4.98 -7.08
CA ARG A 106 -2.10 3.75 -7.31
C ARG A 106 -3.04 3.89 -8.49
N LYS A 107 -3.69 5.04 -8.62
CA LYS A 107 -4.57 5.35 -9.74
C LYS A 107 -3.80 5.49 -11.05
N GLN A 108 -2.56 5.99 -11.01
CA GLN A 108 -1.70 6.02 -12.18
C GLN A 108 -1.34 4.60 -12.64
N VAL A 109 -0.91 3.74 -11.70
CA VAL A 109 -0.62 2.32 -11.98
C VAL A 109 -1.88 1.61 -12.47
N ALA A 110 -3.06 1.88 -11.89
CA ALA A 110 -4.31 1.30 -12.35
C ALA A 110 -4.68 1.70 -13.79
N ARG A 111 -4.27 2.89 -14.25
CA ARG A 111 -4.59 3.39 -15.60
C ARG A 111 -3.61 2.96 -16.67
N LYS A 112 -2.33 2.82 -16.30
CA LYS A 112 -1.22 2.54 -17.24
C LYS A 112 -0.64 1.13 -17.08
N GLY A 113 -1.06 0.43 -16.03
CA GLY A 113 -0.52 -0.86 -15.68
C GLY A 113 -1.13 -1.98 -16.50
N GLU A 114 -0.30 -2.96 -16.80
CA GLU A 114 -0.70 -4.22 -17.39
C GLU A 114 -0.84 -5.26 -16.27
N LEU A 115 -1.80 -6.17 -16.43
CA LEU A 115 -1.98 -7.27 -15.49
C LEU A 115 -0.82 -8.25 -15.64
N VAL A 116 -0.10 -8.48 -14.54
CA VAL A 116 1.02 -9.43 -14.48
C VAL A 116 0.86 -10.35 -13.27
N THR A 117 1.39 -11.55 -13.38
CA THR A 117 1.53 -12.45 -12.24
C THR A 117 2.91 -12.25 -11.63
N ALA A 118 2.95 -11.75 -10.39
CA ALA A 118 4.19 -11.55 -9.65
C ALA A 118 4.43 -12.72 -8.70
N TYR A 119 5.67 -13.20 -8.63
CA TYR A 119 6.07 -14.32 -7.77
C TYR A 119 6.89 -13.82 -6.59
N VAL A 120 6.49 -14.21 -5.38
CA VAL A 120 7.13 -13.78 -4.14
C VAL A 120 8.51 -14.41 -4.01
N VAL A 121 9.53 -13.55 -3.91
CA VAL A 121 10.91 -13.90 -3.60
C VAL A 121 11.10 -13.96 -2.09
N HIS A 122 10.65 -12.92 -1.39
CA HIS A 122 10.78 -12.82 0.05
C HIS A 122 9.58 -12.09 0.65
N CYS A 123 9.06 -12.61 1.75
CA CYS A 123 8.01 -11.98 2.53
C CYS A 123 8.29 -12.16 4.04
N PRO A 124 7.84 -11.20 4.87
CA PRO A 124 7.82 -11.36 6.32
C PRO A 124 6.96 -12.56 6.73
N THR A 125 7.39 -13.29 7.76
CA THR A 125 6.66 -14.45 8.29
C THR A 125 5.26 -14.10 8.79
N ASP A 126 5.06 -12.85 9.19
CA ASP A 126 3.75 -12.38 9.64
C ASP A 126 2.72 -12.49 8.53
N LEU A 127 3.10 -12.27 7.28
CA LEU A 127 2.18 -12.37 6.14
C LEU A 127 1.72 -13.82 5.88
N LEU A 128 2.45 -14.83 6.36
CA LEU A 128 2.12 -16.25 6.20
C LEU A 128 1.10 -16.76 7.23
N ARG A 129 0.70 -15.93 8.20
CA ARG A 129 -0.27 -16.26 9.24
C ARG A 129 -1.39 -15.24 9.26
N PRO A 130 -2.60 -15.59 9.71
CA PRO A 130 -3.64 -14.59 9.96
C PRO A 130 -3.14 -13.49 10.90
N GLY A 131 -3.48 -12.23 10.62
CA GLY A 131 -3.02 -11.09 11.42
C GLY A 131 -3.75 -9.80 11.10
N GLN A 132 -3.59 -8.79 11.95
CA GLN A 132 -4.27 -7.49 11.82
C GLN A 132 -3.45 -6.42 11.09
N GLU A 133 -2.17 -6.69 10.82
CA GLU A 133 -1.31 -5.73 10.12
C GLU A 133 -1.74 -5.53 8.68
N HIS A 134 -1.93 -4.27 8.27
CA HIS A 134 -2.61 -3.95 7.01
C HIS A 134 -1.83 -4.33 5.77
N ALA A 135 -0.57 -3.89 5.70
CA ALA A 135 0.26 -4.01 4.52
C ALA A 135 1.71 -4.27 4.91
N LEU A 136 2.28 -5.34 4.36
CA LEU A 136 3.66 -5.74 4.61
C LEU A 136 4.48 -5.69 3.32
N PRO A 137 5.74 -5.25 3.39
CA PRO A 137 6.60 -5.25 2.23
C PRO A 137 6.97 -6.68 1.84
N CYS A 138 6.86 -6.98 0.56
CA CYS A 138 7.37 -8.20 -0.05
C CYS A 138 8.26 -7.82 -1.21
N ARG A 139 9.17 -8.73 -1.56
CA ARG A 139 9.92 -8.64 -2.80
C ARG A 139 9.39 -9.67 -3.77
N VAL A 140 9.15 -9.25 -5.01
CA VAL A 140 8.54 -10.07 -6.05
C VAL A 140 9.33 -10.00 -7.35
N VAL A 141 9.22 -11.04 -8.18
CA VAL A 141 9.67 -11.04 -9.58
C VAL A 141 8.48 -11.14 -10.52
N PHE A 142 8.56 -10.48 -11.67
CA PHE A 142 7.54 -10.52 -12.72
C PHE A 142 8.14 -10.22 -14.09
N SER A 143 7.41 -10.52 -15.17
CA SER A 143 7.79 -10.21 -16.55
C SER A 143 6.60 -9.61 -17.30
N PHE A 144 6.88 -8.80 -18.33
CA PHE A 144 5.89 -8.35 -19.31
C PHE A 144 5.87 -9.22 -20.57
N GLN A 145 6.84 -10.13 -20.73
CA GLN A 145 6.87 -11.06 -21.85
C GLN A 145 5.83 -12.16 -21.62
N PRO A 146 4.80 -12.32 -22.47
CA PRO A 146 3.72 -13.28 -22.24
C PRO A 146 4.23 -14.71 -22.09
N GLU A 147 5.20 -15.12 -22.91
CA GLU A 147 5.76 -16.48 -22.88
C GLU A 147 6.43 -16.81 -21.55
N VAL A 148 7.08 -15.81 -20.94
CA VAL A 148 7.76 -15.92 -19.65
C VAL A 148 6.76 -15.82 -18.50
N CYS A 149 5.77 -14.92 -18.61
CA CYS A 149 4.73 -14.73 -17.60
C CYS A 149 3.85 -15.98 -17.44
N ASP A 150 3.57 -16.69 -18.54
CA ASP A 150 2.75 -17.90 -18.55
C ASP A 150 3.52 -19.14 -18.08
N ASP A 151 4.86 -19.13 -18.13
CA ASP A 151 5.69 -20.20 -17.56
C ASP A 151 5.87 -20.05 -16.04
N MET A 152 4.86 -20.51 -15.32
CA MET A 152 4.86 -20.54 -13.85
C MET A 152 6.06 -21.27 -13.24
N ARG A 153 6.58 -22.33 -13.88
CA ARG A 153 7.71 -23.10 -13.34
C ARG A 153 8.99 -22.29 -13.44
N TYR A 154 9.19 -21.64 -14.57
CA TYR A 154 10.34 -20.78 -14.79
C TYR A 154 10.34 -19.57 -13.85
N MET A 155 9.21 -18.88 -13.71
CA MET A 155 9.12 -17.73 -12.81
C MET A 155 9.35 -18.09 -11.34
N ARG A 156 8.84 -19.25 -10.89
CA ARG A 156 9.15 -19.79 -9.55
C ARG A 156 10.62 -20.13 -9.39
N TYR A 157 11.22 -20.78 -10.39
CA TYR A 157 12.64 -21.10 -10.40
C TYR A 157 13.49 -19.83 -10.20
N ILE A 158 13.18 -18.76 -10.95
CA ILE A 158 13.85 -17.46 -10.80
C ILE A 158 13.61 -16.87 -9.41
N ALA A 159 12.36 -16.87 -8.92
CA ALA A 159 12.05 -16.35 -7.59
C ALA A 159 12.84 -17.07 -6.48
N THR A 160 12.90 -18.40 -6.53
CA THR A 160 13.68 -19.23 -5.60
C THR A 160 15.18 -18.93 -5.73
N HIS A 161 15.72 -18.82 -6.95
CA HIS A 161 17.14 -18.52 -7.15
C HIS A 161 17.53 -17.14 -6.62
N VAL A 162 16.69 -16.12 -6.81
CA VAL A 162 16.91 -14.79 -6.21
C VAL A 162 16.84 -14.87 -4.67
N ALA A 163 15.88 -15.61 -4.12
CA ALA A 163 15.73 -15.78 -2.68
C ALA A 163 16.93 -16.49 -2.05
N GLU A 164 17.46 -17.51 -2.73
CA GLU A 164 18.65 -18.24 -2.28
C GLU A 164 19.91 -17.40 -2.29
N LEU A 165 20.01 -16.36 -3.11
CA LEU A 165 21.14 -15.43 -3.12
C LEU A 165 21.11 -14.40 -1.99
N LYS A 166 19.97 -14.26 -1.30
CA LYS A 166 19.86 -13.41 -0.12
C LYS A 166 20.87 -13.85 0.93
N ASP A 167 21.58 -12.89 1.51
CA ASP A 167 22.61 -13.10 2.54
C ASP A 167 23.82 -13.97 2.09
N LYS A 168 23.94 -14.26 0.78
CA LYS A 168 25.11 -14.94 0.19
C LYS A 168 26.01 -13.95 -0.54
N LEU A 169 27.32 -14.21 -0.52
CA LEU A 169 28.34 -13.45 -1.26
C LEU A 169 29.00 -14.36 -2.31
N PRO A 170 28.34 -14.59 -3.46
CA PRO A 170 28.90 -15.42 -4.52
C PRO A 170 30.21 -14.80 -5.04
N ARG A 171 31.29 -15.59 -5.13
CA ARG A 171 32.57 -15.14 -5.66
C ARG A 171 32.67 -15.47 -7.16
N GLY A 172 33.18 -14.53 -7.94
CA GLY A 172 33.49 -14.74 -9.37
C GLY A 172 32.33 -14.52 -10.34
N ASP A 173 31.12 -14.21 -9.87
CA ASP A 173 29.94 -13.95 -10.70
C ASP A 173 29.34 -12.59 -10.33
N MET A 174 29.60 -11.58 -11.17
CA MET A 174 29.19 -10.19 -10.92
C MET A 174 27.67 -10.02 -10.92
N ASP A 175 26.96 -10.78 -11.74
CA ASP A 175 25.50 -10.70 -11.85
C ASP A 175 24.84 -11.27 -10.60
N LYS A 176 25.34 -12.41 -10.10
CA LYS A 176 24.86 -12.96 -8.83
C LYS A 176 25.22 -12.07 -7.64
N GLN A 177 26.36 -11.39 -7.65
CA GLN A 177 26.70 -10.40 -6.62
C GLN A 177 25.74 -9.21 -6.63
N TYR A 178 25.40 -8.70 -7.82
CA TYR A 178 24.42 -7.64 -7.98
C TYR A 178 23.05 -8.06 -7.43
N ILE A 179 22.57 -9.24 -7.82
CA ILE A 179 21.28 -9.78 -7.36
C ILE A 179 21.29 -10.01 -5.85
N ALA A 180 22.36 -10.57 -5.29
CA ALA A 180 22.49 -10.78 -3.85
C ALA A 180 22.45 -9.45 -3.08
N ALA A 181 23.10 -8.40 -3.58
CA ALA A 181 23.03 -7.06 -3.01
C ALA A 181 21.60 -6.49 -3.03
N LEU A 182 20.88 -6.67 -4.14
CA LEU A 182 19.46 -6.28 -4.24
C LEU A 182 18.57 -7.09 -3.28
N ALA A 183 18.78 -8.40 -3.21
CA ALA A 183 18.00 -9.32 -2.37
C ALA A 183 18.24 -9.09 -0.86
N SER A 184 19.40 -8.56 -0.49
CA SER A 184 19.77 -8.31 0.91
C SER A 184 19.46 -6.88 1.37
N GLU A 185 18.95 -6.00 0.50
CA GLU A 185 18.59 -4.63 0.89
C GLU A 185 17.43 -4.66 1.92
N PRO A 186 17.64 -4.13 3.15
CA PRO A 186 16.66 -4.23 4.24
C PRO A 186 15.49 -3.25 4.07
N GLN A 187 15.74 -2.12 3.41
CA GLN A 187 14.75 -1.07 3.24
C GLN A 187 13.97 -1.27 1.95
N THR A 188 12.67 -1.55 2.10
CA THR A 188 11.73 -1.56 0.98
C THR A 188 11.46 -0.15 0.51
N LYS A 189 11.72 0.13 -0.77
CA LYS A 189 11.44 1.44 -1.38
C LYS A 189 10.23 1.30 -2.30
N LYS A 190 9.14 2.02 -1.99
CA LYS A 190 7.88 1.91 -2.73
C LYS A 190 8.07 2.13 -4.23
N SER A 191 7.68 1.13 -5.02
CA SER A 191 7.75 1.10 -6.48
C SER A 191 9.17 1.25 -7.04
N ARG A 192 10.15 0.77 -6.30
CA ARG A 192 11.46 0.50 -6.86
C ARG A 192 11.41 -0.84 -7.59
N ARG A 193 11.94 -0.86 -8.80
CA ARG A 193 12.14 -2.08 -9.58
C ARG A 193 13.51 -2.09 -10.23
N TYR A 194 13.99 -3.28 -10.51
CA TYR A 194 15.28 -3.53 -11.13
C TYR A 194 15.10 -4.57 -12.22
N LEU A 195 15.69 -4.31 -13.39
CA LEU A 195 15.83 -5.35 -14.40
C LEU A 195 16.93 -6.31 -13.93
N LEU A 196 16.61 -7.60 -13.85
CA LEU A 196 17.60 -8.62 -13.56
C LEU A 196 18.55 -8.78 -14.76
N PRO A 197 19.84 -9.12 -14.52
CA PRO A 197 20.76 -9.41 -15.60
C PRO A 197 20.22 -10.47 -16.56
N LEU A 198 20.36 -10.23 -17.87
CA LEU A 198 19.88 -11.15 -18.91
C LEU A 198 20.59 -12.51 -18.85
N SER A 199 21.86 -12.51 -18.46
CA SER A 199 22.67 -13.71 -18.17
C SER A 199 22.10 -14.59 -17.05
N PHE A 200 21.38 -13.98 -16.09
CA PHE A 200 20.73 -14.69 -14.99
C PHE A 200 19.34 -15.23 -15.36
N THR A 201 18.75 -14.68 -16.41
CA THR A 201 17.35 -14.88 -16.80
C THR A 201 17.23 -15.44 -18.21
N ASP A 202 18.28 -16.12 -18.68
CA ASP A 202 18.33 -16.77 -19.99
C ASP A 202 17.90 -15.86 -21.17
N GLY A 203 18.18 -14.55 -21.06
CA GLY A 203 17.81 -13.54 -22.04
C GLY A 203 16.44 -12.87 -21.83
N SER A 204 15.68 -13.26 -20.80
CA SER A 204 14.33 -12.77 -20.52
C SER A 204 14.32 -11.47 -19.71
N ALA A 205 13.37 -10.57 -20.00
CA ALA A 205 13.24 -9.31 -19.28
C ALA A 205 12.44 -9.48 -17.98
N ILE A 206 13.10 -9.92 -16.91
CA ILE A 206 12.48 -10.11 -15.59
C ILE A 206 12.83 -8.98 -14.65
N TYR A 207 11.82 -8.45 -13.97
CA TYR A 207 11.95 -7.37 -13.01
C TYR A 207 11.85 -7.90 -11.58
N LEU A 208 12.78 -7.46 -10.72
CA LEU A 208 12.69 -7.58 -9.27
C LEU A 208 12.11 -6.30 -8.70
N ALA A 209 11.06 -6.36 -7.90
CA ALA A 209 10.42 -5.18 -7.35
C ALA A 209 9.99 -5.34 -5.89
N ASP A 210 9.93 -4.19 -5.22
CA ASP A 210 9.37 -4.06 -3.88
C ASP A 210 7.85 -3.81 -3.98
N LEU A 211 7.06 -4.70 -3.39
CA LEU A 211 5.60 -4.69 -3.42
C LEU A 211 5.04 -4.57 -2.00
N LEU A 212 4.11 -3.66 -1.77
CA LEU A 212 3.33 -3.65 -0.53
C LEU A 212 2.12 -4.56 -0.68
N VAL A 213 2.13 -5.67 0.05
CA VAL A 213 1.06 -6.67 0.02
C VAL A 213 0.06 -6.36 1.13
N SER A 214 -1.18 -6.03 0.75
CA SER A 214 -2.24 -5.79 1.72
C SER A 214 -2.98 -7.08 2.05
N ARG A 215 -3.18 -7.37 3.34
CA ARG A 215 -3.97 -8.53 3.78
C ARG A 215 -5.41 -8.48 3.29
N ALA A 216 -5.99 -7.29 3.21
CA ALA A 216 -7.35 -7.09 2.68
C ALA A 216 -7.48 -7.50 1.20
N HIS A 217 -6.36 -7.62 0.47
CA HIS A 217 -6.33 -8.06 -0.91
C HIS A 217 -6.08 -9.58 -1.05
N LEU A 218 -5.65 -10.24 0.02
CA LEU A 218 -5.39 -11.68 0.07
C LEU A 218 -6.66 -12.44 0.51
N PRO A 219 -6.97 -13.60 -0.08
CA PRO A 219 -8.06 -14.42 0.41
C PRO A 219 -7.71 -14.97 1.79
N GLY A 220 -8.64 -14.88 2.73
CA GLY A 220 -8.42 -15.28 4.12
C GLY A 220 -7.51 -14.35 4.93
N GLY A 221 -6.99 -13.25 4.35
CA GLY A 221 -6.17 -12.27 5.08
C GLY A 221 -4.70 -12.66 5.31
N TYR A 222 -4.21 -13.70 4.63
CA TYR A 222 -2.81 -14.13 4.70
C TYR A 222 -2.34 -14.75 3.37
N LEU A 223 -1.02 -14.82 3.18
CA LEU A 223 -0.39 -15.28 1.95
C LEU A 223 -0.36 -16.81 1.95
N HIS A 224 -1.15 -17.42 1.08
CA HIS A 224 -1.29 -18.87 0.93
C HIS A 224 -0.65 -19.39 -0.37
N THR A 225 -0.43 -18.51 -1.35
CA THR A 225 0.27 -18.77 -2.62
C THR A 225 1.46 -17.83 -2.76
N ASP A 226 2.44 -18.25 -3.55
CA ASP A 226 3.59 -17.43 -3.93
C ASP A 226 3.32 -16.55 -5.16
N ALA A 227 2.23 -16.81 -5.91
CA ALA A 227 1.79 -16.02 -7.03
C ALA A 227 0.75 -14.97 -6.60
N LEU A 228 0.99 -13.71 -6.99
CA LEU A 228 0.19 -12.55 -6.66
C LEU A 228 -0.23 -11.81 -7.94
N PRO A 229 -1.53 -11.54 -8.14
CA PRO A 229 -1.96 -10.73 -9.26
C PRO A 229 -1.63 -9.26 -9.00
N CYS A 230 -0.98 -8.63 -9.97
CA CYS A 230 -0.51 -7.25 -9.85
C CYS A 230 -0.81 -6.47 -11.12
N LEU A 231 -0.92 -5.15 -10.97
CA LEU A 231 -0.82 -4.21 -12.08
C LEU A 231 0.57 -3.60 -12.05
N ALA A 232 1.28 -3.68 -13.17
CA ALA A 232 2.61 -3.09 -13.31
C ALA A 232 2.65 -2.16 -14.51
N GLU A 233 3.10 -0.92 -14.31
CA GLU A 233 3.31 0.03 -15.41
C GLU A 233 4.53 -0.42 -16.25
N PRO A 234 4.45 -0.56 -17.57
CA PRO A 234 5.59 -0.96 -18.41
C PRO A 234 6.84 -0.07 -18.27
N GLY A 235 8.00 -0.57 -18.69
CA GLY A 235 9.28 0.18 -18.75
C GLY A 235 10.26 -0.11 -17.61
N ALA A 236 11.13 0.85 -17.25
CA ALA A 236 12.14 0.68 -16.19
C ALA A 236 11.79 1.34 -14.83
N THR A 237 10.95 2.37 -14.79
CA THR A 237 10.68 3.17 -13.57
C THR A 237 9.22 3.21 -13.07
N GLY A 238 8.33 2.53 -13.77
CA GLY A 238 6.91 2.38 -13.46
C GLY A 238 6.64 1.58 -12.19
N GLY A 239 5.47 1.84 -11.61
CA GLY A 239 5.03 1.22 -10.37
C GLY A 239 4.41 -0.17 -10.53
N ILE A 240 4.36 -0.89 -9.42
CA ILE A 240 3.63 -2.15 -9.28
C ILE A 240 2.70 -2.06 -8.06
N GLU A 241 1.47 -2.51 -8.22
CA GLU A 241 0.47 -2.56 -7.15
C GLU A 241 -0.26 -3.92 -7.16
N MET A 242 -0.48 -4.49 -5.98
CA MET A 242 -1.20 -5.75 -5.85
C MET A 242 -2.70 -5.52 -6.09
N MET A 243 -3.28 -6.36 -6.93
CA MET A 243 -4.73 -6.41 -7.12
C MET A 243 -5.39 -7.31 -6.07
N PRO A 244 -6.57 -6.93 -5.54
CA PRO A 244 -7.39 -7.84 -4.78
C PRO A 244 -7.85 -9.02 -5.64
N GLU A 245 -7.71 -10.24 -5.15
CA GLU A 245 -8.03 -11.44 -5.93
C GLU A 245 -9.52 -11.51 -6.32
N TRP A 246 -10.40 -11.04 -5.44
CA TRP A 246 -11.85 -10.95 -5.68
C TRP A 246 -12.23 -9.96 -6.79
N LEU A 247 -11.28 -9.15 -7.28
CA LEU A 247 -11.49 -8.25 -8.41
C LEU A 247 -11.15 -8.88 -9.77
N LEU A 248 -10.46 -10.03 -9.75
CA LEU A 248 -10.10 -10.75 -10.99
C LEU A 248 -11.27 -11.55 -11.54
N ASP A 249 -12.01 -12.22 -10.65
CA ASP A 249 -13.20 -13.00 -11.02
C ASP A 249 -14.48 -12.27 -10.57
N PRO A 250 -15.23 -11.64 -11.50
CA PRO A 250 -16.46 -10.93 -11.16
C PRO A 250 -17.57 -11.86 -10.63
N LYS A 251 -17.44 -13.18 -10.80
CA LYS A 251 -18.41 -14.16 -10.29
C LYS A 251 -18.11 -14.58 -8.85
N LYS A 252 -16.89 -14.33 -8.36
CA LYS A 252 -16.51 -14.70 -6.99
C LYS A 252 -17.18 -13.72 -6.03
N PRO A 253 -18.03 -14.20 -5.09
CA PRO A 253 -18.67 -13.32 -4.13
C PRO A 253 -17.59 -12.58 -3.33
N ILE A 254 -17.78 -11.27 -3.15
CA ILE A 254 -16.89 -10.46 -2.33
C ILE A 254 -16.93 -11.06 -0.93
N PRO A 255 -15.78 -11.42 -0.33
CA PRO A 255 -15.77 -11.87 1.05
C PRO A 255 -16.30 -10.73 1.91
N ILE A 256 -17.54 -10.90 2.40
CA ILE A 256 -18.14 -10.00 3.37
C ILE A 256 -17.43 -10.33 4.69
N THR A 257 -16.28 -9.70 4.91
CA THR A 257 -15.65 -9.75 6.22
C THR A 257 -16.61 -9.05 7.19
N THR A 258 -17.22 -9.83 8.09
CA THR A 258 -18.05 -9.32 9.20
C THR A 258 -17.20 -8.64 10.26
N ASP A 259 -15.91 -8.94 10.28
CA ASP A 259 -14.98 -8.27 11.15
C ASP A 259 -14.78 -6.83 10.70
N PRO A 260 -14.77 -5.91 11.67
CA PRO A 260 -14.49 -4.56 11.35
C PRO A 260 -13.10 -4.41 10.70
N LEU A 261 -12.98 -4.15 9.38
CA LEU A 261 -11.82 -3.48 8.77
C LEU A 261 -11.24 -2.46 9.75
N PRO A 262 -10.06 -2.72 10.32
CA PRO A 262 -9.47 -1.76 11.21
C PRO A 262 -9.31 -0.44 10.42
N PRO A 263 -9.51 0.73 11.05
CA PRO A 263 -9.22 2.00 10.40
C PRO A 263 -7.85 1.86 9.72
N ILE A 264 -7.74 2.29 8.46
CA ILE A 264 -6.45 2.26 7.74
C ILE A 264 -5.46 3.09 8.57
N THR A 265 -4.69 2.41 9.41
CA THR A 265 -3.67 3.00 10.29
C THR A 265 -2.36 2.75 9.59
N ASP A 266 -1.98 3.68 8.72
CA ASP A 266 -0.68 3.72 8.04
C ASP A 266 0.47 4.12 8.99
N ASP A 267 0.19 4.19 10.30
CA ASP A 267 1.18 4.49 11.33
C ASP A 267 2.07 3.28 11.64
N ALA A 268 2.04 2.20 10.83
CA ALA A 268 3.18 1.31 10.77
C ALA A 268 4.39 2.20 10.45
N PRO A 269 5.30 2.44 11.41
CA PRO A 269 6.45 3.27 11.14
C PRO A 269 7.11 2.62 9.92
N LEU A 270 7.23 3.38 8.82
CA LEU A 270 8.29 3.10 7.87
C LEU A 270 9.51 3.01 8.76
N GLY A 271 10.02 1.81 9.00
CA GLY A 271 11.08 1.58 9.96
C GLY A 271 12.21 2.55 9.63
N LEU A 272 12.26 3.66 10.37
CA LEU A 272 13.38 4.57 10.42
C LEU A 272 14.33 3.91 11.40
N GLY A 273 14.88 2.77 10.96
CA GLY A 273 16.05 2.13 11.51
C GLY A 273 17.24 2.48 10.64
#